data_AF-A0A8D1NQX0-F1
#
_entry.id   AF-A0A8D1NQX0-F1
#
_cell.length_a   1.000
_cell.length_b   1.000
_cell.length_c   1.000
_cell.angle_alpha   90.00
_cell.angle_beta   90.00
_cell.angle_gamma   90.00
#
_symmetry.space_group_name_H-M   'P 1'
#
loop_
_entity.id
_entity.type
_entity.pdbx_description
1 polymer ?
#
loop_
_entity_poly.entity_id
_entity_poly.type
_entity_poly.pdbx_seq_one_letter_code
_entity_poly.pdbx_strand_id
1 'polypeptide(L)'
;MLVKLERIKSFHFLGYTMSTFIRRYSRYLNEKSLAYRLIAIDITKTKRGTNGVMRTMNTKELLNTLPVIQTQFDALLNFNANPDELTNGIIHAAFLLLFKDSLRLFAAYNEGILNLLGKYFDMRKNQCRESLDIYIKFLGRTTKLAQFLKVAEQVGIDQNEIPYLTQTSNPLAWSTVGTVVRSDAQLPE
;
A
#
# COMPACT_ATOMS: atom_id res chain seq x y z
N MET A 1 -18.48 25.70 -33.80
CA MET A 1 -19.17 25.83 -32.50
C MET A 1 -19.07 24.56 -31.66
N LEU A 2 -19.34 23.37 -32.24
CA LEU A 2 -19.24 22.05 -31.57
C LEU A 2 -17.85 21.75 -30.96
N VAL A 3 -16.75 21.93 -31.70
CA VAL A 3 -15.38 21.71 -31.18
C VAL A 3 -15.05 22.58 -29.96
N LYS A 4 -15.64 23.78 -29.88
CA LYS A 4 -15.43 24.71 -28.75
C LYS A 4 -16.22 24.26 -27.52
N LEU A 5 -17.43 23.72 -27.71
CA LEU A 5 -18.26 23.11 -26.68
C LEU A 5 -17.66 21.80 -26.15
N GLU A 6 -17.09 20.96 -27.01
CA GLU A 6 -16.36 19.75 -26.59
C GLU A 6 -15.11 20.09 -25.78
N ARG A 7 -14.34 21.10 -26.19
CA ARG A 7 -13.19 21.59 -25.39
C ARG A 7 -13.62 22.12 -24.02
N ILE A 8 -14.72 22.86 -23.93
CA ILE A 8 -15.23 23.39 -22.65
C ILE A 8 -15.72 22.25 -21.74
N LYS A 9 -16.45 21.27 -22.29
CA LYS A 9 -16.87 20.06 -21.55
C LYS A 9 -15.66 19.24 -21.09
N SER A 10 -14.66 19.08 -21.95
CA SER A 10 -13.40 18.39 -21.63
C SER A 10 -12.62 19.10 -20.52
N PHE A 11 -12.56 20.44 -20.54
CA PHE A 11 -11.88 21.23 -19.51
C PHE A 11 -12.59 21.17 -18.15
N HIS A 12 -13.92 21.23 -18.13
CA HIS A 12 -14.73 21.11 -16.91
C HIS A 12 -14.67 19.69 -16.32
N PHE A 13 -14.69 18.66 -17.17
CA PHE A 13 -14.51 17.26 -16.77
C PHE A 13 -13.13 17.02 -16.16
N LEU A 14 -12.07 17.53 -16.80
CA LEU A 14 -10.71 17.43 -16.28
C LEU A 14 -10.58 18.10 -14.91
N GLY A 15 -11.15 19.31 -14.73
CA GLY A 15 -11.16 20.00 -13.45
C GLY A 15 -11.87 19.24 -12.33
N TYR A 16 -13.01 18.61 -12.63
CA TYR A 16 -13.78 17.81 -11.67
C TYR A 16 -13.03 16.54 -11.24
N THR A 17 -12.44 15.82 -12.21
CA THR A 17 -11.66 14.61 -11.95
C THR A 17 -10.39 14.92 -11.15
N MET A 18 -9.64 15.96 -11.53
CA MET A 18 -8.44 16.37 -10.80
C MET A 18 -8.76 16.83 -9.36
N SER A 19 -9.87 17.53 -9.15
CA SER A 19 -10.32 17.90 -7.80
C SER A 19 -10.58 16.68 -6.92
N THR A 20 -11.09 15.59 -7.50
CA THR A 20 -11.32 14.33 -6.77
C THR A 20 -10.00 13.68 -6.38
N PHE A 21 -9.02 13.63 -7.29
CA PHE A 21 -7.70 13.09 -6.97
C PHE A 21 -6.94 13.92 -5.94
N ILE A 22 -7.02 15.25 -6.00
CA ILE A 22 -6.42 16.13 -5.00
C ILE A 22 -6.98 15.80 -3.61
N ARG A 23 -8.31 15.63 -3.47
CA ARG A 23 -8.94 15.24 -2.19
C ARG A 23 -8.48 13.86 -1.71
N ARG A 24 -8.43 12.88 -2.61
CA ARG A 24 -8.00 11.50 -2.26
C ARG A 24 -6.53 11.46 -1.85
N TYR A 25 -5.66 12.15 -2.59
CA TYR A 25 -4.23 12.24 -2.27
C TYR A 25 -3.99 13.00 -0.96
N SER A 26 -4.68 14.12 -0.74
CA SER A 26 -4.66 14.87 0.52
C SER A 26 -5.08 13.99 1.70
N ARG A 27 -6.15 13.19 1.55
CA ARG A 27 -6.55 12.21 2.56
C ARG A 27 -5.45 11.20 2.86
N TYR A 28 -4.79 10.65 1.84
CA TYR A 28 -3.65 9.74 2.06
C TYR A 28 -2.52 10.41 2.86
N LEU A 29 -2.13 11.63 2.51
CA LEU A 29 -1.07 12.35 3.22
C LEU A 29 -1.44 12.63 4.69
N ASN A 30 -2.71 12.98 4.95
CA ASN A 30 -3.21 13.16 6.31
C ASN A 30 -3.12 11.84 7.10
N GLU A 31 -3.55 10.73 6.51
CA GLU A 31 -3.47 9.40 7.16
C GLU A 31 -2.02 8.95 7.38
N LYS A 32 -1.09 9.28 6.46
CA LYS A 32 0.35 9.05 6.64
C LYS A 32 0.91 9.84 7.84
N SER A 33 0.51 11.11 7.98
CA SER A 33 0.90 11.94 9.13
C SER A 33 0.31 11.42 10.44
N LEU A 34 -0.97 11.03 10.45
CA LEU A 34 -1.62 10.45 11.61
C LEU A 34 -0.99 9.11 12.01
N ALA A 35 -0.66 8.25 11.04
CA ALA A 35 0.06 7.02 11.30
C ALA A 35 1.38 7.31 12.00
N TYR A 36 2.20 8.21 11.45
CA TYR A 36 3.47 8.61 12.07
C TYR A 36 3.26 9.10 13.52
N ARG A 37 2.23 9.91 13.77
CA ARG A 37 1.90 10.39 15.12
C ARG A 37 1.52 9.26 16.09
N LEU A 38 0.82 8.23 15.63
CA LEU A 38 0.31 7.14 16.49
C LEU A 38 1.39 6.12 16.86
N ILE A 39 2.31 5.82 15.93
CA ILE A 39 3.31 4.76 16.12
C ILE A 39 4.76 5.29 16.19
N ALA A 40 4.96 6.60 16.08
CA ALA A 40 6.26 7.29 16.10
C ALA A 40 7.29 6.79 15.06
N ILE A 41 6.82 6.12 14.01
CA ILE A 41 7.65 5.45 13.01
C ILE A 41 7.03 5.68 11.63
N ASP A 42 7.86 6.03 10.64
CA ASP A 42 7.45 6.01 9.23
C ASP A 42 7.63 4.60 8.68
N ILE A 43 6.51 3.88 8.54
CA ILE A 43 6.50 2.47 8.13
C ILE A 43 7.18 2.26 6.78
N THR A 44 7.10 3.22 5.85
CA THR A 44 7.73 3.07 4.53
C THR A 44 9.25 3.17 4.60
N LYS A 45 9.82 3.66 5.70
CA LYS A 45 11.26 3.83 5.92
C LYS A 45 11.84 2.87 6.96
N THR A 46 11.04 1.93 7.46
CA THR A 46 11.49 0.99 8.50
C THR A 46 12.52 0.01 7.96
N LYS A 47 13.45 -0.42 8.83
CA LYS A 47 14.35 -1.54 8.53
C LYS A 47 13.52 -2.80 8.27
N ARG A 48 13.92 -3.55 7.24
CA ARG A 48 13.22 -4.75 6.73
C ARG A 48 14.10 -5.99 6.87
N GLY A 49 13.52 -7.16 6.64
CA GLY A 49 14.25 -8.43 6.72
C GLY A 49 14.30 -8.99 8.14
N THR A 50 15.22 -9.92 8.42
CA THR A 50 15.24 -10.73 9.67
C THR A 50 15.25 -9.90 10.94
N ASN A 51 15.94 -8.76 10.95
CA ASN A 51 15.99 -7.80 12.06
C ASN A 51 15.10 -6.57 11.83
N GLY A 52 14.10 -6.70 10.97
CA GLY A 52 13.17 -5.63 10.63
C GLY A 52 12.19 -5.33 11.76
N VAL A 53 11.82 -4.06 11.88
CA VAL A 53 10.99 -3.54 12.99
C VAL A 53 9.71 -4.36 13.15
N MET A 54 9.01 -4.62 12.05
CA MET A 54 7.74 -5.36 12.05
C MET A 54 7.89 -6.83 12.41
N ARG A 55 9.04 -7.45 12.11
CA ARG A 55 9.31 -8.87 12.43
C ARG A 55 9.67 -9.08 13.90
N THR A 56 10.33 -8.12 14.53
CA THR A 56 10.80 -8.26 15.91
C THR A 56 9.84 -7.66 16.94
N MET A 57 8.87 -6.85 16.51
CA MET A 57 7.86 -6.20 17.36
C MET A 57 7.12 -7.20 18.26
N ASN A 58 6.86 -6.83 19.52
CA ASN A 58 6.14 -7.69 20.46
C ASN A 58 4.64 -7.74 20.15
N THR A 59 3.91 -8.73 20.69
CA THR A 59 2.48 -8.93 20.39
C THR A 59 1.62 -7.71 20.67
N LYS A 60 1.84 -7.01 21.79
CA LYS A 60 1.02 -5.85 22.18
C LYS A 60 1.22 -4.68 21.21
N GLU A 61 2.47 -4.38 20.88
CA GLU A 61 2.80 -3.34 19.90
C GLU A 61 2.27 -3.69 18.51
N LEU A 62 2.36 -4.98 18.13
CA LEU A 62 1.94 -5.45 16.82
C LEU A 62 0.43 -5.31 16.63
N LEU A 63 -0.37 -5.70 17.64
CA LEU A 63 -1.82 -5.54 17.63
C LEU A 63 -2.26 -4.07 17.58
N ASN A 64 -1.47 -3.15 18.13
CA ASN A 64 -1.74 -1.71 18.02
C ASN A 64 -1.26 -1.12 16.69
N THR A 65 -0.17 -1.62 16.13
CA THR A 65 0.49 -1.06 14.93
C THR A 65 -0.19 -1.52 13.63
N LEU A 66 -0.58 -2.78 13.53
CA LEU A 66 -1.19 -3.34 12.32
C LEU A 66 -2.48 -2.61 11.89
N PRO A 67 -3.40 -2.25 12.80
CA PRO A 67 -4.59 -1.45 12.45
C PRO A 67 -4.25 -0.05 11.90
N VAL A 68 -3.17 0.57 12.40
CA VAL A 68 -2.69 1.86 11.90
C VAL A 68 -2.19 1.72 10.46
N ILE A 69 -1.39 0.68 10.20
CA ILE A 69 -0.92 0.35 8.84
C ILE A 69 -2.11 0.07 7.91
N GLN A 70 -3.11 -0.70 8.36
CA GLN A 70 -4.32 -0.99 7.57
C GLN A 70 -5.04 0.30 7.14
N THR A 71 -5.22 1.23 8.07
CA THR A 71 -5.90 2.51 7.80
C THR A 71 -5.12 3.36 6.79
N GLN A 72 -3.81 3.48 6.98
CA GLN A 72 -2.95 4.21 6.04
C GLN A 72 -2.96 3.55 4.64
N PHE A 73 -2.93 2.23 4.59
CA PHE A 73 -2.93 1.48 3.33
C PHE A 73 -4.28 1.58 2.60
N ASP A 74 -5.40 1.58 3.33
CA ASP A 74 -6.72 1.83 2.75
C ASP A 74 -6.81 3.23 2.15
N ALA A 75 -6.30 4.25 2.84
CA ALA A 75 -6.29 5.61 2.34
C ALA A 75 -5.50 5.74 1.03
N LEU A 76 -4.38 5.02 0.92
CA LEU A 76 -3.59 4.91 -0.31
C LEU A 76 -4.39 4.26 -1.43
N LEU A 77 -4.94 3.06 -1.19
CA LEU A 77 -5.66 2.29 -2.20
C LEU A 77 -6.97 2.98 -2.64
N ASN A 78 -7.55 3.81 -1.77
CA ASN A 78 -8.72 4.64 -2.08
C ASN A 78 -8.42 5.79 -3.05
N PHE A 79 -7.17 5.98 -3.49
CA PHE A 79 -6.87 6.82 -4.64
C PHE A 79 -7.65 6.37 -5.88
N ASN A 80 -7.79 5.05 -6.06
CA ASN A 80 -8.72 4.39 -6.99
C ASN A 80 -8.86 5.10 -8.34
N ALA A 81 -7.73 5.30 -9.01
CA ALA A 81 -7.65 5.88 -10.34
C ALA A 81 -7.73 4.76 -11.39
N ASN A 82 -8.37 5.04 -12.51
CA ASN A 82 -8.30 4.21 -13.70
C ASN A 82 -7.17 4.72 -14.63
N PRO A 83 -6.62 3.87 -15.51
CA PRO A 83 -5.53 4.25 -16.41
C PRO A 83 -5.88 5.45 -17.30
N ASP A 84 -7.13 5.51 -17.77
CA ASP A 84 -7.67 6.56 -18.63
C ASP A 84 -7.83 7.92 -17.91
N GLU A 85 -7.77 7.95 -16.58
CA GLU A 85 -7.83 9.17 -15.78
C GLU A 85 -6.44 9.75 -15.49
N LEU A 86 -5.39 8.94 -15.65
CA LEU A 86 -3.98 9.32 -15.49
C LEU A 86 -3.47 9.95 -16.79
N THR A 87 -3.91 11.18 -17.06
CA THR A 87 -3.75 11.83 -18.38
C THR A 87 -2.71 12.95 -18.42
N ASN A 88 -2.15 13.33 -17.28
CA ASN A 88 -1.20 14.44 -17.18
C ASN A 88 -0.02 14.12 -16.26
N GLY A 89 1.10 14.83 -16.44
CA GLY A 89 2.33 14.57 -15.68
C GLY A 89 2.19 14.74 -14.17
N ILE A 90 1.30 15.63 -13.70
CA ILE A 90 1.10 15.87 -12.26
C ILE A 90 0.43 14.66 -11.61
N ILE A 91 -0.67 14.18 -12.20
CA ILE A 91 -1.38 13.02 -11.66
C ILE A 91 -0.56 11.74 -11.77
N HIS A 92 0.20 11.58 -12.86
CA HIS A 92 1.15 10.48 -13.02
C HIS A 92 2.23 10.49 -11.93
N ALA A 93 2.85 11.65 -11.67
CA ALA A 93 3.87 11.77 -10.62
C ALA A 93 3.29 11.45 -9.23
N ALA A 94 2.09 11.96 -8.93
CA ALA A 94 1.40 11.64 -7.68
C ALA A 94 1.10 10.13 -7.55
N PHE A 95 0.61 9.51 -8.62
CA PHE A 95 0.35 8.07 -8.65
C PHE A 95 1.63 7.24 -8.47
N LEU A 96 2.75 7.64 -9.09
CA LEU A 96 4.04 6.96 -8.94
C LEU A 96 4.55 7.01 -7.49
N LEU A 97 4.36 8.14 -6.78
CA LEU A 97 4.69 8.23 -5.35
C LEU A 97 3.81 7.31 -4.51
N LEU A 98 2.50 7.25 -4.77
CA LEU A 98 1.60 6.30 -4.10
C LEU A 98 2.00 4.85 -4.39
N PHE A 99 2.36 4.55 -5.63
CA PHE A 99 2.85 3.22 -6.02
C PHE A 99 4.08 2.83 -5.20
N LYS A 100 5.11 3.68 -5.15
CA LYS A 100 6.33 3.43 -4.36
C LYS A 100 6.05 3.25 -2.87
N ASP A 101 5.12 4.02 -2.30
CA ASP A 101 4.71 3.87 -0.91
C ASP A 101 3.87 2.60 -0.69
N SER A 102 3.05 2.18 -1.68
CA SER A 102 2.23 0.98 -1.61
C SER A 102 3.06 -0.28 -1.46
N LEU A 103 4.16 -0.40 -2.20
CA LEU A 103 5.07 -1.54 -2.13
C LEU A 103 5.75 -1.64 -0.76
N ARG A 104 6.21 -0.48 -0.25
CA ARG A 104 6.86 -0.38 1.06
C ARG A 104 5.89 -0.70 2.19
N LEU A 105 4.69 -0.11 2.17
CA LEU A 105 3.63 -0.37 3.14
C LEU A 105 3.21 -1.84 3.13
N PHE A 106 2.91 -2.39 1.96
CA PHE A 106 2.50 -3.79 1.83
C PHE A 106 3.54 -4.74 2.40
N ALA A 107 4.81 -4.50 2.08
CA ALA A 107 5.83 -5.44 2.47
C ALA A 107 6.13 -5.34 3.99
N ALA A 108 5.96 -4.17 4.62
CA ALA A 108 6.03 -4.03 6.08
C ALA A 108 4.79 -4.64 6.76
N TYR A 109 3.63 -4.47 6.14
CA TYR A 109 2.38 -5.09 6.59
C TYR A 109 2.51 -6.62 6.56
N ASN A 110 3.06 -7.19 5.49
CA ASN A 110 3.31 -8.63 5.35
C ASN A 110 4.28 -9.16 6.43
N GLU A 111 5.37 -8.44 6.70
CA GLU A 111 6.28 -8.81 7.81
C GLU A 111 5.56 -8.83 9.16
N GLY A 112 4.69 -7.84 9.42
CA GLY A 112 3.89 -7.79 10.63
C GLY A 112 2.87 -8.93 10.72
N ILE A 113 2.23 -9.30 9.61
CA ILE A 113 1.32 -10.46 9.55
C ILE A 113 2.06 -11.76 9.81
N LEU A 114 3.24 -11.97 9.21
CA LEU A 114 4.05 -13.17 9.47
C LEU A 114 4.45 -13.26 10.95
N ASN A 115 4.85 -12.14 11.56
CA ASN A 115 5.15 -12.07 12.99
C ASN A 115 3.92 -12.40 13.86
N LEU A 116 2.76 -11.86 13.49
CA LEU A 116 1.49 -12.10 14.19
C LEU A 116 1.13 -13.58 14.16
N LEU A 117 1.21 -14.22 12.99
CA LEU A 117 0.94 -15.63 12.80
C LEU A 117 1.95 -16.51 13.55
N GLY A 118 3.23 -16.14 13.55
CA GLY A 118 4.28 -16.86 14.27
C GLY A 118 4.07 -16.89 15.78
N LYS A 119 3.37 -15.89 16.35
CA LYS A 119 3.05 -15.79 17.78
C LYS A 119 1.65 -16.27 18.12
N TYR A 120 0.81 -16.58 17.14
CA TYR A 120 -0.64 -16.74 17.31
C TYR A 120 -1.03 -17.82 18.33
N PHE A 121 -0.32 -18.94 18.35
CA PHE A 121 -0.60 -20.06 19.25
C PHE A 121 -0.22 -19.78 20.71
N ASP A 122 0.65 -18.80 20.96
CA ASP A 122 1.07 -18.38 22.29
C ASP A 122 0.21 -17.22 22.85
N MET A 123 -0.77 -16.74 22.09
CA MET A 123 -1.61 -15.61 22.46
C MET A 123 -2.80 -16.00 23.33
N ARG A 124 -3.32 -15.03 24.09
CA ARG A 124 -4.59 -15.19 24.83
C ARG A 124 -5.78 -15.20 23.88
N LYS A 125 -6.89 -15.83 24.28
CA LYS A 125 -8.11 -15.98 23.46
C LYS A 125 -8.63 -14.68 22.83
N ASN A 126 -8.55 -13.56 23.55
CA ASN A 126 -8.94 -12.24 23.03
C ASN A 126 -7.99 -11.76 21.91
N GLN A 127 -6.67 -11.89 22.13
CA GLN A 127 -5.64 -11.55 21.17
C GLN A 127 -5.70 -12.45 19.92
N CYS A 128 -6.03 -13.73 20.05
CA CYS A 128 -6.25 -14.61 18.90
C CYS A 128 -7.40 -14.11 18.02
N ARG A 129 -8.53 -13.70 18.61
CA ARG A 129 -9.68 -13.17 17.85
C ARG A 129 -9.31 -11.90 17.10
N GLU A 130 -8.63 -10.98 17.78
CA GLU A 130 -8.15 -9.72 17.17
C GLU A 130 -7.15 -9.99 16.05
N SER A 131 -6.20 -10.91 16.28
CA SER A 131 -5.20 -11.29 15.28
C SER A 131 -5.84 -11.90 14.03
N LEU A 132 -6.85 -12.75 14.22
CA LEU A 132 -7.58 -13.37 13.12
C LEU A 132 -8.34 -12.32 12.29
N ASP A 133 -9.00 -11.36 12.94
CA ASP A 133 -9.65 -10.24 12.25
C ASP A 133 -8.64 -9.42 11.43
N ILE A 134 -7.47 -9.10 12.00
CA ILE A 134 -6.39 -8.40 11.30
C ILE A 134 -5.91 -9.19 10.08
N TYR A 135 -5.77 -10.52 10.20
CA TYR A 135 -5.36 -11.40 9.10
C TYR A 135 -6.42 -11.47 7.98
N ILE A 136 -7.70 -11.63 8.31
CA ILE A 136 -8.78 -11.64 7.30
C ILE A 136 -8.81 -10.29 6.55
N LYS A 137 -8.67 -9.19 7.29
CA LYS A 137 -8.57 -7.83 6.74
C LYS A 137 -7.34 -7.65 5.83
N PHE A 138 -6.22 -8.31 6.12
CA PHE A 138 -5.03 -8.30 5.26
C PHE A 138 -5.35 -8.92 3.90
N LEU A 139 -5.98 -10.09 3.87
CA LEU A 139 -6.30 -10.81 2.62
C LEU A 139 -7.13 -9.94 1.66
N GLY A 140 -8.15 -9.24 2.16
CA GLY A 140 -8.97 -8.35 1.34
C GLY A 140 -8.19 -7.16 0.76
N ARG A 141 -7.20 -6.64 1.49
CA ARG A 141 -6.33 -5.55 1.03
C ARG A 141 -5.30 -6.02 -0.01
N THR A 142 -4.83 -7.26 0.09
CA THR A 142 -3.96 -7.87 -0.93
C THR A 142 -4.66 -7.93 -2.29
N THR A 143 -5.96 -8.27 -2.32
CA THR A 143 -6.74 -8.26 -3.56
C THR A 143 -6.86 -6.85 -4.17
N LYS A 144 -7.10 -5.83 -3.33
CA LYS A 144 -7.16 -4.43 -3.79
C LYS A 144 -5.81 -3.93 -4.28
N LEU A 145 -4.71 -4.30 -3.62
CA LEU A 145 -3.36 -3.99 -4.09
C LEU A 145 -3.11 -4.60 -5.46
N ALA A 146 -3.50 -5.85 -5.71
CA ALA A 146 -3.35 -6.47 -7.02
C ALA A 146 -4.07 -5.69 -8.14
N GLN A 147 -5.25 -5.13 -7.85
CA GLN A 147 -5.95 -4.25 -8.79
C GLN A 147 -5.18 -2.93 -9.01
N PHE A 148 -4.67 -2.33 -7.93
CA PHE A 148 -3.86 -1.12 -8.00
C PHE A 148 -2.57 -1.33 -8.84
N LEU A 149 -1.89 -2.47 -8.69
CA LEU A 149 -0.69 -2.80 -9.47
C LEU A 149 -0.99 -3.04 -10.95
N LYS A 150 -2.17 -3.57 -11.30
CA LYS A 150 -2.59 -3.69 -12.71
C LYS A 150 -2.76 -2.31 -13.37
N VAL A 151 -3.28 -1.33 -12.64
CA VAL A 151 -3.36 0.05 -13.14
C VAL A 151 -1.95 0.60 -13.35
N ALA A 152 -1.04 0.36 -12.41
CA ALA A 152 0.37 0.76 -12.52
C ALA A 152 1.05 0.21 -13.79
N GLU A 153 0.85 -1.08 -14.07
CA GLU A 153 1.35 -1.73 -15.29
C GLU A 153 0.79 -1.06 -16.56
N GLN A 154 -0.52 -0.79 -16.58
CA GLN A 154 -1.19 -0.20 -17.74
C GLN A 154 -0.78 1.24 -18.03
N VAL A 155 -0.32 1.98 -17.03
CA VAL A 155 0.16 3.36 -17.20
C VAL A 155 1.67 3.46 -17.43
N GLY A 156 2.35 2.33 -17.66
CA GLY A 156 3.74 2.28 -18.08
C GLY A 156 4.76 2.29 -16.95
N ILE A 157 4.38 1.91 -15.72
CA ILE A 157 5.36 1.59 -14.68
C ILE A 157 6.05 0.28 -15.07
N ASP A 158 7.38 0.25 -15.01
CA ASP A 158 8.19 -0.91 -15.41
C ASP A 158 7.74 -2.15 -14.64
N GLN A 159 7.49 -3.24 -15.36
CA GLN A 159 7.14 -4.54 -14.79
C GLN A 159 8.20 -5.04 -13.80
N ASN A 160 9.46 -4.64 -13.97
CA ASN A 160 10.53 -4.94 -13.02
C ASN A 160 10.31 -4.29 -11.64
N GLU A 161 9.63 -3.14 -11.58
CA GLU A 161 9.25 -2.47 -10.33
C GLU A 161 7.97 -3.05 -9.71
N ILE A 162 7.18 -3.81 -10.48
CA ILE A 162 5.90 -4.37 -10.04
C ILE A 162 6.14 -5.79 -9.53
N PRO A 163 6.05 -6.04 -8.21
CA PRO A 163 6.07 -7.40 -7.71
C PRO A 163 4.80 -8.10 -8.22
N TYR A 164 4.96 -9.06 -9.13
CA TYR A 164 3.85 -9.90 -9.59
C TYR A 164 3.23 -10.62 -8.40
N LEU A 165 2.09 -10.09 -7.95
CA LEU A 165 1.23 -10.71 -6.96
C LEU A 165 0.49 -11.86 -7.66
N THR A 166 1.20 -12.93 -8.03
CA THR A 166 0.54 -14.12 -8.55
C THR A 166 -0.50 -14.57 -7.53
N GLN A 167 -1.73 -14.80 -8.00
CA GLN A 167 -2.83 -15.35 -7.22
C GLN A 167 -2.44 -16.74 -6.71
N THR A 168 -1.70 -16.78 -5.60
CA THR A 168 -1.48 -18.01 -4.87
C THR A 168 -2.05 -17.77 -3.49
N SER A 169 -3.16 -18.45 -3.22
CA SER A 169 -3.84 -18.54 -1.92
C SER A 169 -2.96 -19.16 -0.81
N ASN A 170 -1.63 -19.12 -0.97
CA ASN A 170 -0.66 -19.78 -0.12
C ASN A 170 0.35 -18.76 0.43
N PRO A 171 0.33 -18.46 1.74
CA PRO A 171 1.22 -17.51 2.40
C PRO A 171 2.73 -17.78 2.21
N LEU A 172 3.11 -19.03 1.89
CA LEU A 172 4.51 -19.46 1.75
C LEU A 172 5.19 -18.97 0.45
N ALA A 173 4.42 -18.68 -0.60
CA ALA A 173 4.97 -18.20 -1.88
C ALA A 173 5.47 -16.74 -1.81
N TRP A 174 5.07 -15.96 -0.80
CA TRP A 174 5.49 -14.56 -0.61
C TRP A 174 6.92 -14.42 -0.06
N SER A 175 7.52 -15.51 0.40
CA SER A 175 8.95 -15.53 0.73
C SER A 175 9.82 -15.16 -0.48
N THR A 176 9.38 -15.49 -1.69
CA THR A 176 10.08 -15.19 -2.96
C THR A 176 9.92 -13.71 -3.38
N VAL A 177 8.77 -13.08 -3.09
CA VAL A 177 8.56 -11.65 -3.38
C VAL A 177 9.40 -10.76 -2.45
N GLY A 178 9.67 -11.24 -1.22
CA GLY A 178 10.65 -10.61 -0.33
C GLY A 178 12.08 -10.60 -0.88
N THR A 179 12.41 -11.49 -1.82
CA THR A 179 13.73 -11.52 -2.48
C THR A 179 13.86 -10.42 -3.53
N VAL A 180 12.78 -10.11 -4.27
CA VAL A 180 12.78 -9.06 -5.31
C VAL A 180 12.97 -7.67 -4.69
N VAL A 181 12.33 -7.38 -3.55
CA VAL A 181 12.51 -6.12 -2.81
C VAL A 181 13.89 -6.04 -2.11
N ARG A 182 14.55 -7.19 -1.91
CA ARG A 182 15.90 -7.25 -1.32
C ARG A 182 16.99 -6.81 -2.32
N SER A 183 16.73 -6.95 -3.62
CA SER A 183 17.66 -6.55 -4.69
C SER A 183 17.81 -5.03 -4.84
N ASP A 184 16.77 -4.25 -4.52
CA ASP A 184 16.78 -2.78 -4.67
C ASP A 184 17.28 -2.02 -3.43
N ALA A 185 17.59 -2.73 -2.34
CA ALA A 185 18.06 -2.12 -1.08
C ALA A 185 19.59 -2.15 -0.91
N GLN A 186 20.34 -2.59 -1.93
CA GLN A 186 21.80 -2.55 -1.96
C GLN A 186 22.29 -1.60 -3.06
N LEU A 187 22.52 -0.34 -2.72
CA LEU A 187 23.44 0.55 -3.44
C LEU A 187 24.44 1.13 -2.43
N PRO A 188 25.72 1.30 -2.82
CA PRO A 188 26.86 1.29 -1.91
C PRO A 188 27.23 2.67 -1.37
N GLU A 189 27.77 2.68 -0.16
CA GLU A 189 29.03 3.38 0.16
C GLU A 189 30.00 2.36 0.78
#